data_AF-A0A1F7A4H7-F1
#
_entry.id   AF-A0A1F7A4H7-F1
#
_cell.length_a   1.000
_cell.length_b   1.000
_cell.length_c   1.000
_cell.angle_alpha   90.00
_cell.angle_beta   90.00
_cell.angle_gamma   90.00
#
_symmetry.space_group_name_H-M   'P 1'
#
loop_
_entity.id
_entity.type
_entity.pdbx_description
1 polymer ?
#
loop_
_entity_poly.entity_id
_entity_poly.type
_entity_poly.pdbx_seq_one_letter_code
_entity_poly.pdbx_strand_id
1 'polypeptide(L)' 'MKQQTILTKQKRKQMISTLLRRSVRSICGEKESVTFEKYLDQVENESLPATIRQRATRSIDRFINKRLEQDGTTTNK' A
#
# COMPACT_ATOMS: atom_id res chain seq x y z
N MET A 1 33.69 -6.60 -3.89
CA MET A 1 32.70 -7.65 -3.54
C MET A 1 31.34 -6.99 -3.35
N LYS A 2 30.34 -7.28 -4.20
CA LYS A 2 28.96 -6.80 -4.00
C LYS A 2 28.30 -7.70 -2.95
N GLN A 3 28.18 -7.24 -1.70
CA GLN A 3 27.40 -7.94 -0.69
C GLN A 3 25.92 -7.88 -1.09
N GLN A 4 25.39 -8.97 -1.65
CA GLN A 4 23.95 -9.14 -1.76
C GLN A 4 23.41 -9.29 -0.34
N THR A 5 22.77 -8.24 0.16
CA THR A 5 22.12 -8.28 1.48
C THR A 5 20.87 -9.15 1.34
N ILE A 6 20.94 -10.38 1.85
CA ILE A 6 19.77 -11.26 1.91
C ILE A 6 18.82 -10.68 2.96
N LEU A 7 17.75 -10.03 2.51
CA LEU A 7 16.71 -9.48 3.38
C LEU A 7 15.78 -10.59 3.88
N THR A 8 15.63 -10.67 5.20
CA THR A 8 14.65 -11.58 5.83
C THR A 8 13.23 -11.27 5.34
N LYS A 9 12.33 -12.25 5.38
CA LYS A 9 10.92 -12.08 4.97
C LYS A 9 10.24 -10.90 5.69
N GLN A 10 10.53 -10.75 6.98
CA GLN A 10 10.00 -9.65 7.79
C GLN A 10 10.55 -8.28 7.37
N LYS A 11 11.87 -8.17 7.13
CA LYS A 11 12.48 -6.93 6.64
C LYS A 11 11.93 -6.53 5.27
N ARG A 12 11.69 -7.48 4.37
CA ARG A 12 11.03 -7.24 3.07
C ARG A 12 9.61 -6.69 3.26
N LYS A 13 8.79 -7.29 4.13
CA LYS A 13 7.43 -6.82 4.43
C LYS A 13 7.43 -5.37 4.95
N GLN A 14 8.30 -5.06 5.90
CA GLN A 14 8.43 -3.70 6.46
C GLN A 14 8.89 -2.67 5.42
N MET A 15 9.84 -3.04 4.56
CA MET A 15 10.32 -2.17 3.50
C MET A 15 9.23 -1.84 2.48
N ILE A 16 8.46 -2.86 2.05
CA ILE A 16 7.34 -2.68 1.12
C ILE A 16 6.27 -1.76 1.74
N SER A 17 5.91 -1.99 3.00
CA SER A 17 4.97 -1.12 3.73
C SER A 17 5.41 0.34 3.74
N THR A 18 6.68 0.57 4.08
CA THR A 18 7.26 1.92 4.15
C THR A 18 7.21 2.61 2.79
N LEU A 19 7.56 1.89 1.72
CA LEU A 19 7.49 2.42 0.36
C LEU A 19 6.05 2.78 -0.02
N LEU A 20 5.08 1.90 0.25
CA LEU A 20 3.66 2.18 -0.03
C LEU A 20 3.16 3.42 0.71
N ARG A 21 3.46 3.56 2.01
CA ARG A 21 3.06 4.75 2.79
C ARG A 21 3.64 6.03 2.22
N ARG A 22 4.93 6.02 1.84
CA ARG A 22 5.59 7.18 1.24
C ARG A 22 4.98 7.54 -0.12
N SER A 23 4.81 6.56 -1.00
CA SER A 23 4.22 6.80 -2.32
C SER A 23 2.82 7.35 -2.21
N VAL A 24 1.97 6.78 -1.36
CA VAL A 24 0.59 7.24 -1.17
C VAL A 24 0.56 8.67 -0.62
N ARG A 25 1.34 8.99 0.43
CA ARG A 25 1.41 10.36 0.96
C ARG A 25 1.89 11.38 -0.08
N SER A 26 2.71 10.96 -1.04
CA SER A 26 3.21 11.84 -2.09
C SER A 26 2.20 12.11 -3.20
N ILE A 27 1.30 11.16 -3.50
CA ILE A 27 0.38 11.23 -4.65
C ILE A 27 -1.07 11.49 -4.24
N CYS A 28 -1.40 11.24 -2.98
CA CYS A 28 -2.76 11.32 -2.43
C CYS A 28 -2.96 12.51 -1.51
N GLY A 29 -4.19 13.05 -1.50
CA GLY A 29 -4.56 14.04 -0.51
C GLY A 29 -4.53 13.47 0.92
N GLU A 30 -4.57 14.34 1.93
CA GLU A 30 -4.47 13.93 3.33
C GLU A 30 -5.57 12.93 3.73
N LYS A 31 -6.82 13.17 3.33
CA LYS A 31 -7.96 12.27 3.62
C LYS A 31 -7.80 10.89 2.99
N GLU A 32 -7.29 10.84 1.76
CA GLU A 32 -7.07 9.60 1.02
C GLU A 32 -5.91 8.81 1.65
N SER A 33 -4.83 9.50 2.02
CA SER A 33 -3.67 8.92 2.69
C SER A 33 -4.05 8.30 4.04
N VAL A 34 -4.84 8.99 4.86
CA VAL A 34 -5.34 8.47 6.14
C VAL A 34 -6.20 7.21 5.94
N THR A 35 -7.03 7.20 4.89
CA THR A 35 -7.87 6.04 4.58
C THR A 35 -7.03 4.84 4.15
N PHE A 36 -6.02 5.06 3.31
CA PHE A 36 -5.08 4.02 2.90
C PHE A 36 -4.29 3.46 4.10
N GLU A 37 -3.80 4.32 4.99
CA GLU A 37 -3.07 3.91 6.19
C GLU A 37 -3.90 2.97 7.07
N LYS A 38 -5.19 3.29 7.30
CA LYS A 38 -6.08 2.40 8.06
C LYS A 38 -6.19 1.01 7.46
N TYR A 39 -6.29 0.88 6.14
CA TYR A 39 -6.34 -0.44 5.50
C TYR A 39 -4.99 -1.15 5.56
N LEU A 40 -3.89 -0.43 5.40
CA LEU A 40 -2.55 -1.01 5.49
C LEU A 40 -2.26 -1.55 6.89
N ASP A 41 -2.64 -0.81 7.93
CA ASP A 41 -2.54 -1.26 9.33
C ASP A 41 -3.36 -2.54 9.56
N GLN A 42 -4.56 -2.65 8.97
CA GLN A 42 -5.38 -3.87 9.05
C GLN A 42 -4.73 -5.05 8.34
N VAL A 43 -4.09 -4.84 7.18
CA VAL A 43 -3.35 -5.90 6.46
C VAL A 43 -2.14 -6.38 7.28
N GLU A 44 -1.47 -5.47 7.98
CA GLU A 44 -0.28 -5.76 8.76
C GLU A 44 -0.57 -6.39 10.12
N ASN A 45 -1.77 -6.16 10.66
CA ASN A 45 -2.16 -6.67 11.98
C ASN A 45 -2.48 -8.17 11.95
N GLU A 46 -1.49 -8.99 12.33
CA GLU A 46 -1.59 -10.45 12.33
C GLU A 46 -2.60 -11.02 13.35
N SER A 47 -3.04 -10.21 14.32
CA SER A 47 -4.09 -10.61 15.27
C SER A 47 -5.50 -10.55 14.69
N LEU A 48 -5.70 -9.84 13.57
CA LEU A 48 -7.00 -9.80 12.90
C LEU A 48 -7.29 -11.11 12.13
N PRO A 49 -8.56 -11.55 12.05
CA PRO A 49 -8.95 -12.65 11.19
C PRO A 49 -8.48 -12.46 9.75
N ALA A 50 -8.06 -13.56 9.10
CA ALA A 50 -7.57 -13.53 7.73
C ALA A 50 -8.58 -12.89 6.74
N THR A 51 -9.88 -13.08 6.97
CA THR A 51 -10.97 -12.48 6.17
C THR A 51 -10.99 -10.96 6.25
N ILE A 52 -10.71 -10.38 7.42
CA ILE A 52 -10.60 -8.93 7.61
C ILE A 52 -9.37 -8.40 6.88
N ARG A 53 -8.23 -9.06 7.03
CA ARG A 53 -7.00 -8.68 6.31
C ARG A 53 -7.17 -8.73 4.81
N GLN A 54 -7.81 -9.79 4.28
CA GLN A 54 -8.13 -9.91 2.86
C GLN A 54 -9.07 -8.81 2.38
N ARG A 55 -10.08 -8.44 3.18
CA ARG A 55 -10.97 -7.32 2.86
C ARG A 55 -10.20 -6.00 2.79
N ALA A 56 -9.27 -5.77 3.72
CA ALA A 56 -8.40 -4.60 3.71
C ALA A 56 -7.48 -4.57 2.48
N THR A 57 -6.88 -5.71 2.09
CA THR A 57 -6.11 -5.83 0.84
C THR A 57 -6.96 -5.43 -0.37
N ARG A 58 -8.19 -5.97 -0.50
CA ARG A 58 -9.09 -5.59 -1.60
C ARG A 58 -9.46 -4.10 -1.61
N SER A 59 -9.53 -3.46 -0.44
CA SER A 59 -9.76 -2.01 -0.36
C SER A 59 -8.54 -1.21 -0.84
N ILE A 60 -7.33 -1.66 -0.53
CA ILE A 60 -6.09 -1.10 -1.07
C ILE A 60 -6.04 -1.27 -2.60
N ASP A 61 -6.35 -2.46 -3.11
CA ASP A 61 -6.35 -2.71 -4.56
C ASP A 61 -7.34 -1.78 -5.28
N ARG A 62 -8.57 -1.63 -4.74
CA ARG A 62 -9.55 -0.68 -5.28
C ARG A 62 -9.07 0.77 -5.23
N PHE A 63 -8.42 1.16 -4.14
CA PHE A 63 -7.86 2.51 -3.99
C PHE A 63 -6.82 2.80 -5.07
N ILE A 64 -5.88 1.87 -5.27
CA ILE A 64 -4.82 1.99 -6.27
C ILE A 64 -5.42 2.01 -7.68
N ASN A 65 -6.32 1.08 -8.01
CA ASN A 65 -6.95 1.01 -9.33
C ASN A 65 -7.72 2.31 -9.65
N LYS A 66 -8.49 2.83 -8.69
CA LYS A 66 -9.18 4.11 -8.86
C LYS A 66 -8.21 5.25 -9.18
N ARG A 67 -7.04 5.28 -8.54
CA ARG A 67 -6.02 6.29 -8.84
C ARG A 67 -5.38 6.10 -10.21
N LEU A 68 -5.07 4.87 -10.59
CA LEU A 68 -4.54 4.56 -11.92
C LEU A 68 -5.54 4.94 -13.03
N GLU A 69 -6.84 4.74 -12.83
CA GLU A 69 -7.89 5.16 -13.77
C GLU A 69 -8.03 6.69 -13.86
N GLN A 70 -7.86 7.40 -12.74
CA GLN A 70 -7.89 8.86 -12.70
C GLN A 70 -6.66 9.49 -13.37
N ASP A 71 -5.46 8.92 -13.19
CA ASP A 71 -4.24 9.41 -13.83
C ASP A 71 -4.17 9.02 -15.32
N GLY A 72 -4.82 7.92 -15.71
CA GLY A 72 -4.91 7.46 -17.10
C GLY A 72 -5.88 8.27 -17.98
N THR A 73 -6.78 9.06 -17.39
CA THR A 73 -7.74 9.91 -18.12
C THR A 73 -7.19 11.31 -18.44
N THR A 74 -6.04 11.69 -17.91
CA THR A 74 -5.38 12.99 -18.17
C THR A 74 -4.46 13.04 -19.40
N THR A 75 -4.27 11.95 -20.14
CA THR A 75 -3.33 11.90 -21.29
C THR A 75 -4.00 12.07 -22.66
N ASN A 76 -5.28 12.42 -22.73
CA ASN A 76 -5.95 12.78 -23.99
C ASN A 76 -6.69 14.11 -23.83
N LYS A 77 -6.00 15.23 -24.01
CA LYS A 77 -6.59 16.51 -24.40
C LYS A 77 -5.54 17.46 -24.97
#